data_AF-W2GWB9-F1
#
_entry.id   AF-W2GWB9-F1
#
_cell.length_a   1.000
_cell.length_b   1.000
_cell.length_c   1.000
_cell.angle_alpha   90.00
_cell.angle_beta   90.00
_cell.angle_gamma   90.00
#
_symmetry.space_group_name_H-M   'P 1'
#
loop_
_entity.id
_entity.type
_entity.pdbx_description
1 polymer ?
#
loop_
_entity_poly.entity_id
_entity_poly.type
_entity_poly.pdbx_seq_one_letter_code
_entity_poly.pdbx_strand_id
1 'polypeptide(L)'
;MDQLVEAAKTAASNATTVYVPHGGDLFKGYKKELTELYKRLDGIQQYQIFSMDSSKPGVVCCRMSPESEVVEVDLRRNLPPPNTENIAQMYQSIRPNAPDVFRDDPLYEKPSARQEENAKAAKKARRIQCAAMAVAAKRN
;
A
#
# COMPACT_ATOMS: atom_id res chain seq x y z
N MET A 1 -20.06 25.63 -10.16
CA MET A 1 -20.57 25.21 -8.84
C MET A 1 -22.03 24.77 -8.92
N ASP A 2 -22.89 25.49 -9.66
CA ASP A 2 -24.34 25.22 -9.68
C ASP A 2 -24.75 23.85 -10.25
N GLN A 3 -24.07 23.37 -11.31
CA GLN A 3 -24.36 22.05 -11.88
C GLN A 3 -24.10 20.88 -10.91
N LEU A 4 -23.08 21.00 -10.07
CA LEU A 4 -22.75 19.97 -9.07
C LEU A 4 -23.82 19.92 -7.98
N VAL A 5 -24.28 21.10 -7.56
CA VAL A 5 -25.33 21.25 -6.54
C VAL A 5 -26.65 20.69 -7.05
N GLU A 6 -27.02 20.96 -8.30
CA GLU A 6 -28.27 20.44 -8.88
C GLU A 6 -28.22 18.93 -9.16
N ALA A 7 -27.06 18.40 -9.57
CA ALA A 7 -26.87 16.96 -9.69
C ALA A 7 -27.01 16.25 -8.33
N ALA A 8 -26.44 16.83 -7.27
CA ALA A 8 -26.55 16.29 -5.90
C ALA A 8 -27.99 16.32 -5.38
N LYS A 9 -28.73 17.42 -5.61
CA LYS A 9 -30.15 17.52 -5.25
C LYS A 9 -31.00 16.50 -6.00
N THR A 10 -30.79 16.34 -7.31
CA THR A 10 -31.52 15.38 -8.15
C THR A 10 -31.28 13.94 -7.68
N ALA A 11 -30.02 13.58 -7.37
CA ALA A 11 -29.69 12.27 -6.83
C ALA A 11 -30.32 12.02 -5.46
N ALA A 12 -30.32 13.02 -4.58
CA ALA A 12 -30.95 12.95 -3.27
C ALA A 12 -32.48 12.80 -3.36
N SER A 13 -33.14 13.48 -4.30
CA SER A 13 -34.59 13.35 -4.52
C SER A 13 -35.01 11.96 -5.03
N ASN A 14 -34.10 11.23 -5.68
CA ASN A 14 -34.32 9.85 -6.13
C ASN A 14 -33.85 8.80 -5.12
N ALA A 15 -33.26 9.22 -4.00
CA ALA A 15 -32.75 8.31 -2.99
C ALA A 15 -33.91 7.79 -2.11
N THR A 16 -34.42 6.61 -2.45
CA THR A 16 -35.38 5.91 -1.61
C THR A 16 -34.68 5.38 -0.36
N THR A 17 -34.98 5.97 0.80
CA THR A 17 -34.51 5.45 2.08
C THR A 17 -35.36 4.23 2.45
N VAL A 18 -34.77 3.04 2.34
CA VAL A 18 -35.45 1.80 2.75
C VAL A 18 -35.15 1.58 4.23
N TYR A 19 -36.19 1.62 5.06
CA TYR A 19 -36.05 1.23 6.46
C TYR A 19 -35.77 -0.27 6.53
N VAL A 20 -34.57 -0.63 6.98
CA VAL A 20 -34.19 -2.01 7.26
C VAL A 20 -34.38 -2.23 8.76
N PRO A 21 -35.36 -3.04 9.18
CA PRO A 21 -35.59 -3.32 10.60
C PRO A 21 -34.33 -3.89 11.24
N HIS A 22 -34.00 -3.41 12.45
CA HIS A 22 -32.86 -3.92 13.19
C HIS A 22 -33.10 -5.42 13.50
N GLY A 23 -32.27 -6.30 12.94
CA GLY A 23 -32.42 -7.76 13.06
C GLY A 23 -33.11 -8.46 11.90
N GLY A 24 -33.44 -7.75 10.80
CA GLY A 24 -33.95 -8.36 9.58
C GLY A 24 -32.90 -9.22 8.87
N ASP A 25 -33.31 -10.39 8.38
CA ASP A 25 -32.43 -11.35 7.67
C ASP A 25 -32.13 -10.98 6.21
N LEU A 26 -32.52 -9.77 5.78
CA LEU A 26 -32.31 -9.23 4.43
C LEU A 26 -30.87 -9.40 3.93
N PHE A 27 -29.89 -9.21 4.79
CA PHE A 27 -28.46 -9.37 4.47
C PHE A 27 -27.89 -10.76 4.82
N LYS A 28 -28.63 -11.63 5.50
CA LYS A 28 -28.14 -12.97 5.86
C LYS A 28 -28.07 -13.92 4.67
N GLY A 29 -28.98 -13.80 3.70
CA GLY A 29 -28.97 -14.62 2.48
C GLY A 29 -27.70 -14.43 1.64
N TYR A 30 -27.33 -13.16 1.43
CA TYR A 30 -26.12 -12.76 0.70
C TYR A 30 -24.82 -13.12 1.41
N LYS A 31 -24.87 -13.42 2.73
CA LYS A 31 -23.67 -13.76 3.48
C LYS A 31 -22.95 -14.97 2.88
N LYS A 32 -23.68 -16.00 2.43
CA LYS A 32 -23.08 -17.19 1.83
C LYS A 32 -22.41 -16.86 0.49
N GLU A 33 -23.11 -16.13 -0.37
CA GLU A 33 -22.65 -15.72 -1.70
C GLU A 33 -21.44 -14.78 -1.61
N LEU A 34 -21.47 -13.80 -0.71
CA LEU A 34 -20.34 -12.91 -0.43
C LEU A 34 -19.16 -13.69 0.15
N THR A 35 -19.41 -14.65 1.03
CA THR A 35 -18.35 -15.50 1.61
C THR A 35 -17.68 -16.38 0.56
N GLU A 36 -18.44 -16.88 -0.41
CA GLU A 36 -17.97 -17.73 -1.51
C GLU A 36 -17.21 -16.91 -2.57
N LEU A 37 -17.80 -15.80 -3.05
CA LEU A 37 -17.20 -14.93 -4.07
C LEU A 37 -15.95 -14.22 -3.58
N TYR A 38 -15.99 -13.72 -2.34
CA TYR A 38 -14.89 -12.95 -1.78
C TYR A 38 -13.98 -13.77 -0.87
N LYS A 39 -14.14 -15.11 -0.82
CA LYS A 39 -13.37 -16.04 0.01
C LYS A 39 -13.17 -15.53 1.44
N ARG A 40 -14.14 -15.77 2.34
CA ARG A 40 -14.10 -15.40 3.78
C ARG A 40 -13.13 -14.24 4.04
N LEU A 41 -13.67 -13.03 3.94
CA LEU A 41 -12.93 -11.78 4.14
C LEU A 41 -12.56 -11.59 5.61
N ASP A 42 -11.88 -12.57 6.21
CA ASP A 42 -11.36 -12.57 7.58
C ASP A 42 -10.31 -11.44 7.78
N GLY A 43 -9.98 -10.72 6.70
CA GLY A 43 -9.12 -9.53 6.68
C GLY A 43 -9.77 -8.26 6.11
N ILE A 44 -11.06 -8.21 5.77
CA ILE A 44 -11.65 -6.91 5.44
C ILE A 44 -11.85 -6.11 6.71
N GLN A 45 -11.01 -5.07 6.79
CA GLN A 45 -11.12 -3.91 7.65
C GLN A 45 -11.25 -4.25 9.15
N GLN A 46 -10.19 -4.83 9.70
CA GLN A 46 -10.00 -5.05 11.15
C GLN A 46 -10.05 -3.74 11.96
N TYR A 47 -9.81 -2.59 11.32
CA TYR A 47 -9.84 -1.27 11.94
C TYR A 47 -10.71 -0.34 11.10
N GLN A 48 -11.68 0.31 11.74
CA GLN A 48 -12.60 1.24 11.09
C GLN A 48 -12.23 2.71 11.35
N ILE A 49 -11.45 2.97 12.40
CA ILE A 49 -11.08 4.32 12.83
C ILE A 49 -9.56 4.43 12.82
N PHE A 50 -9.06 5.49 12.18
CA PHE A 50 -7.64 5.80 12.10
C PHE A 50 -7.41 7.23 12.58
N SER A 51 -6.39 7.42 13.40
CA SER A 51 -5.94 8.74 13.85
C SER A 51 -4.43 8.82 13.76
N MET A 52 -3.92 10.01 13.48
CA MET A 52 -2.48 10.28 13.43
C MET A 52 -2.19 11.50 14.28
N ASP A 53 -1.16 11.41 15.11
CA ASP A 53 -0.69 12.55 15.89
C ASP A 53 0.44 13.27 15.13
N SER A 54 0.28 14.59 14.98
CA SER A 54 1.32 15.47 14.44
C SER A 54 2.63 15.44 15.22
N SER A 55 2.59 15.11 16.52
CA SER A 55 3.77 14.98 17.38
C SER A 55 4.59 13.73 17.06
N LYS A 56 3.98 12.70 16.47
CA LYS A 56 4.57 11.40 16.12
C LYS A 56 4.32 11.08 14.65
N PRO A 57 4.94 11.81 13.70
CA PRO A 57 4.76 11.55 12.29
C PRO A 57 5.16 10.11 11.95
N GLY A 58 4.34 9.45 11.14
CA GLY A 58 4.55 8.09 10.66
C GLY A 58 3.99 6.99 11.58
N VAL A 59 3.39 7.32 12.72
CA VAL A 59 2.62 6.37 13.54
C VAL A 59 1.13 6.58 13.32
N VAL A 60 0.40 5.49 13.06
CA VAL A 60 -1.06 5.50 12.91
C VAL A 60 -1.69 4.75 14.07
N CYS A 61 -2.62 5.40 14.76
CA CYS A 61 -3.44 4.82 15.80
C CYS A 61 -4.70 4.23 15.16
N CYS A 62 -4.80 2.90 15.17
CA CYS A 62 -5.91 2.13 14.60
C CYS A 62 -6.88 1.69 15.71
N ARG A 63 -8.18 1.80 15.47
CA ARG A 63 -9.23 1.25 16.34
C ARG A 63 -10.28 0.51 15.53
N MET A 64 -10.83 -0.55 16.12
CA MET A 64 -11.91 -1.35 15.55
C MET A 64 -13.27 -0.66 15.79
N SER A 65 -13.45 -0.06 16.97
CA SER A 65 -14.61 0.73 17.38
C SER A 65 -14.18 1.93 18.24
N PRO A 66 -15.03 2.95 18.49
CA PRO A 66 -14.65 4.11 19.30
C PRO A 66 -14.13 3.77 20.69
N GLU A 67 -14.69 2.72 21.31
CA GLU A 67 -14.36 2.22 22.65
C GLU A 67 -13.28 1.12 22.64
N SER A 68 -12.86 0.64 21.46
CA SER A 68 -11.84 -0.41 21.38
C SER A 68 -10.46 0.13 21.76
N GLU A 69 -9.60 -0.78 22.19
CA GLU A 69 -8.19 -0.47 22.42
C GLU A 69 -7.53 0.10 21.15
N VAL A 70 -6.55 0.97 21.37
CA VAL A 70 -5.81 1.64 20.30
C VAL A 70 -4.59 0.81 19.97
N VAL A 71 -4.46 0.43 18.70
CA VAL A 71 -3.26 -0.22 18.18
C VAL A 71 -2.42 0.83 17.47
N GLU A 72 -1.26 1.15 18.01
CA GLU A 72 -0.27 1.98 17.31
C GLU A 72 0.46 1.13 16.26
N VAL A 73 0.36 1.53 15.01
CA VAL A 73 1.07 0.93 13.87
C VAL A 73 2.10 1.95 13.39
N ASP A 74 3.37 1.64 13.59
CA ASP A 74 4.45 2.45 13.02
C ASP A 74 4.61 2.14 11.53
N LEU A 75 4.26 3.10 10.68
CA LEU A 75 4.46 3.03 9.23
C LEU A 75 5.89 3.37 8.83
N ARG A 76 6.70 3.89 9.76
CA ARG A 76 8.11 4.18 9.50
C ARG A 76 8.85 2.85 9.44
N ARG A 77 9.37 2.55 8.25
CA ARG A 77 10.30 1.45 7.96
C ARG A 77 9.75 0.04 8.20
N ASN A 78 8.61 -0.28 7.58
CA ASN A 78 8.40 -1.64 7.05
C ASN A 78 8.86 -1.76 5.58
N LEU A 79 9.91 -1.03 5.21
CA LEU A 79 10.52 -1.23 3.90
C LEU A 79 11.35 -2.52 3.98
N PRO A 80 11.20 -3.44 3.02
CA PRO A 80 12.09 -4.59 2.95
C PRO A 80 13.54 -4.09 2.90
N PRO A 81 14.50 -4.83 3.49
CA PRO A 81 15.89 -4.44 3.44
C PRO A 81 16.30 -4.21 1.98
N PRO A 82 17.04 -3.14 1.68
CA PRO A 82 17.40 -2.82 0.31
C PRO A 82 18.20 -3.97 -0.29
N ASN A 83 17.79 -4.43 -1.47
CA ASN A 83 18.50 -5.48 -2.19
C ASN A 83 19.84 -4.95 -2.76
N THR A 84 20.70 -5.84 -3.25
CA THR A 84 22.05 -5.47 -3.74
C THR A 84 22.02 -4.45 -4.88
N GLU A 85 21.05 -4.54 -5.80
CA GLU A 85 20.85 -3.54 -6.85
C GLU A 85 20.48 -2.16 -6.29
N ASN A 86 19.59 -2.14 -5.30
CA ASN A 86 19.12 -0.92 -4.66
C ASN A 86 20.26 -0.26 -3.87
N ILE A 87 21.03 -1.02 -3.08
CA ILE A 87 22.20 -0.51 -2.36
C ILE A 87 23.19 0.15 -3.34
N ALA A 88 23.51 -0.52 -4.45
CA ALA A 88 24.40 0.04 -5.47
C ALA A 88 23.83 1.31 -6.12
N GLN A 89 22.52 1.35 -6.39
CA GLN A 89 21.85 2.51 -6.97
C GLN A 89 21.77 3.70 -6.00
N MET A 90 21.50 3.44 -4.71
CA MET A 90 21.47 4.46 -3.67
C MET A 90 22.82 5.17 -3.57
N TYR A 91 23.92 4.42 -3.55
CA TYR A 91 25.27 4.98 -3.53
C TYR A 91 25.62 5.75 -4.81
N GLN A 92 25.34 5.19 -5.99
CA GLN A 92 25.83 5.75 -7.26
C GLN A 92 24.98 6.91 -7.79
N SER A 93 23.66 6.87 -7.63
CA SER A 93 22.74 7.81 -8.28
C SER A 93 22.03 8.75 -7.30
N ILE A 94 21.77 8.29 -6.07
CA ILE A 94 20.98 9.06 -5.11
C ILE A 94 21.88 9.89 -4.19
N ARG A 95 22.96 9.30 -3.65
CA ARG A 95 23.91 9.97 -2.75
C ARG A 95 24.46 11.31 -3.28
N PRO A 96 24.79 11.48 -4.58
CA PRO A 96 25.25 12.78 -5.09
C PRO A 96 24.23 13.91 -4.94
N ASN A 97 22.95 13.55 -4.94
CA ASN A 97 21.83 14.49 -4.84
C ASN A 97 21.26 14.58 -3.41
N ALA A 98 21.81 13.81 -2.46
CA ALA A 98 21.41 13.87 -1.08
C ALA A 98 21.93 15.17 -0.43
N PRO A 99 21.11 15.87 0.38
CA PRO A 99 21.57 17.01 1.17
C PRO A 99 22.77 16.61 2.04
N ASP A 100 23.69 17.55 2.29
CA ASP A 100 24.94 17.27 3.02
C ASP A 100 24.70 16.59 4.38
N VAL A 101 23.63 16.99 5.08
CA VAL A 101 23.21 16.45 6.39
C VAL A 101 22.96 14.93 6.34
N PHE A 102 22.61 14.38 5.18
CA PHE A 102 22.29 12.96 5.00
C PHE A 102 23.34 12.20 4.20
N ARG A 103 24.43 12.84 3.76
CA ARG A 103 25.42 12.18 2.87
C ARG A 103 26.22 11.07 3.57
N ASP A 104 26.28 11.12 4.89
CA ASP A 104 26.92 10.15 5.78
C ASP A 104 25.92 9.19 6.44
N ASP A 105 24.64 9.22 6.06
CA ASP A 105 23.65 8.25 6.52
C ASP A 105 24.07 6.82 6.05
N PRO A 106 24.01 5.79 6.92
CA PRO A 106 24.28 4.39 6.55
C PRO A 106 23.52 3.90 5.31
N LEU A 107 22.37 4.51 4.99
CA LEU A 107 21.61 4.23 3.78
C LEU A 107 22.39 4.48 2.48
N TYR A 108 23.34 5.41 2.50
CA TYR A 108 24.18 5.77 1.35
C TYR A 108 25.61 5.23 1.48
N GLU A 109 25.82 4.22 2.31
CA GLU A 109 27.14 3.63 2.47
C GLU A 109 27.63 2.97 1.18
N LYS A 110 28.96 2.98 0.99
CA LYS A 110 29.58 2.38 -0.18
C LYS A 110 29.33 0.86 -0.19
N PRO A 111 28.80 0.29 -1.28
CA PRO A 111 28.58 -1.15 -1.36
C PRO A 111 29.90 -1.92 -1.28
N SER A 112 29.88 -3.12 -0.68
CA SER A 112 31.00 -4.06 -0.74
C SER A 112 31.19 -4.62 -2.15
N ALA A 113 32.40 -5.09 -2.47
CA ALA A 113 32.70 -5.70 -3.77
C ALA A 113 31.75 -6.85 -4.13
N ARG A 114 31.40 -7.69 -3.15
CA ARG A 114 30.45 -8.80 -3.33
C ARG A 114 29.03 -8.29 -3.61
N GLN A 115 28.58 -7.22 -2.94
CA GLN A 115 27.28 -6.61 -3.21
C GLN A 115 27.22 -6.00 -4.63
N GLU A 116 28.28 -5.33 -5.08
CA GLU A 116 28.34 -4.80 -6.44
C GLU A 116 28.31 -5.90 -7.50
N GLU A 117 29.04 -7.00 -7.30
CA GLU A 117 29.03 -8.15 -8.20
C GLU A 117 27.62 -8.76 -8.28
N ASN A 118 27.01 -9.01 -7.13
CA ASN A 118 25.64 -9.53 -7.05
C ASN A 118 24.62 -8.59 -7.72
N ALA A 119 24.77 -7.28 -7.56
CA ALA A 119 23.92 -6.28 -8.22
C ALA A 119 24.05 -6.35 -9.75
N LYS A 120 25.28 -6.46 -10.27
CA LYS A 120 25.54 -6.60 -11.71
C LYS A 120 24.95 -7.90 -12.26
N ALA A 121 25.14 -9.01 -11.54
CA ALA A 121 24.62 -10.33 -11.92
C ALA A 121 23.08 -10.33 -11.94
N ALA A 122 22.43 -9.81 -10.89
CA ALA A 122 20.98 -9.68 -10.82
C ALA A 122 20.42 -8.82 -11.96
N LYS A 123 21.06 -7.69 -12.26
CA LYS A 123 20.62 -6.78 -13.33
C LYS A 123 20.73 -7.41 -14.70
N LYS A 124 21.80 -8.19 -14.93
CA LYS A 124 22.00 -8.97 -16.15
C LYS A 124 20.93 -10.05 -16.29
N ALA A 125 20.68 -10.83 -15.23
CA ALA A 125 19.68 -11.90 -15.22
C ALA A 125 18.27 -11.37 -15.54
N ARG A 126 17.85 -10.28 -14.86
CA ARG A 126 16.54 -9.64 -15.13
C ARG A 126 16.43 -9.17 -16.58
N ARG A 127 17.47 -8.55 -17.15
CA ARG A 127 17.45 -8.10 -18.56
C ARG A 127 17.26 -9.28 -19.52
N ILE A 128 17.95 -10.39 -19.29
CA ILE A 128 17.81 -11.61 -20.10
C ILE A 128 16.37 -12.15 -19.99
N GLN A 129 15.83 -12.23 -18.77
CA GLN A 129 14.46 -12.69 -18.54
C GLN A 129 13.42 -11.79 -19.22
N CYS A 130 13.53 -10.46 -19.05
CA CYS A 130 12.63 -9.51 -19.69
C CYS A 130 12.72 -9.57 -21.22
N ALA A 131 13.92 -9.73 -21.78
CA ALA A 131 14.09 -9.88 -23.23
C ALA A 131 13.45 -11.18 -23.73
N ALA A 132 13.64 -12.30 -23.03
CA ALA A 132 13.01 -13.57 -23.37
C ALA A 132 11.47 -13.49 -23.32
N MET A 133 10.92 -12.87 -22.27
CA MET A 133 9.48 -12.64 -22.14
C MET A 133 8.93 -11.74 -23.25
N ALA A 134 9.64 -10.66 -23.61
CA ALA A 134 9.23 -9.78 -24.69
C ALA A 134 9.24 -10.48 -26.07
N VAL A 135 10.20 -11.39 -26.31
CA VAL A 135 10.22 -12.23 -27.52
C VAL A 135 9.07 -13.22 -27.52
N ALA A 136 8.78 -13.87 -26.38
CA ALA A 136 7.67 -14.80 -26.25
C ALA A 136 6.30 -14.11 -26.47
N ALA A 137 6.11 -12.92 -25.92
CA ALA A 137 4.89 -12.14 -26.07
C ALA A 137 4.60 -11.75 -27.53
N LYS A 138 5.64 -11.55 -28.36
CA LYS A 138 5.50 -11.24 -29.79
C LYS A 138 5.21 -12.46 -30.67
N ARG A 139 5.31 -13.67 -30.12
CA ARG A 139 5.02 -14.92 -30.85
C ARG A 139 3.58 -15.40 -30.70
N ASN A 140 2.82 -14.81 -29.76
CA ASN A 140 1.37 -14.98 -29.62
C ASN A 140 0.64 -13.82 -30.32
#